data_AF-A0A7D5G0A5-F1
#
_entry.id   AF-A0A7D5G0A5-F1
#
_cell.length_a   1.000
_cell.length_b   1.000
_cell.length_c   1.000
_cell.angle_alpha   90.00
_cell.angle_beta   90.00
_cell.angle_gamma   90.00
#
_symmetry.space_group_name_H-M   'P 1'
#
loop_
_entity.id
_entity.type
_entity.pdbx_description
1 polymer ?
#
loop_
_entity_poly.entity_id
_entity_poly.type
_entity_poly.pdbx_seq_one_letter_code
_entity_poly.pdbx_strand_id
1 'polypeptide(L)'
;MSKLLERPKLEKPERASKDTSSRLTNISTKKKNTTGETPKTVRMTPAEKLLALELVDQIQALTHKNITVSTLLRASLYLAQAAGPEKVLKAIKENI
;
A
#
# COMPACT_ATOMS: atom_id res chain seq x y z
N MET A 1 -1.73 -57.35 5.96
CA MET A 1 -1.58 -56.97 7.39
C MET A 1 -1.26 -55.47 7.46
N SER A 2 -2.27 -54.60 7.51
CA SER A 2 -2.09 -53.15 7.62
C SER A 2 -1.84 -52.78 9.08
N LYS A 3 -0.67 -52.18 9.34
CA LYS A 3 -0.25 -51.74 10.68
C LYS A 3 -1.04 -50.46 11.03
N LEU A 4 -1.80 -50.47 12.12
CA LEU A 4 -2.55 -49.32 12.62
C LEU A 4 -1.58 -48.21 13.05
N LEU A 5 -1.75 -46.99 12.51
CA LEU A 5 -0.97 -45.82 12.87
C LEU A 5 -1.52 -45.20 14.16
N GLU A 6 -0.78 -45.33 15.25
CA GLU A 6 -1.07 -44.63 16.51
C GLU A 6 -0.53 -43.20 16.49
N ARG A 7 -1.34 -42.27 16.99
CA ARG A 7 -1.01 -40.84 17.06
C ARG A 7 -0.14 -40.59 18.30
N PRO A 8 1.00 -39.88 18.19
CA PRO A 8 1.82 -39.55 19.35
C PRO A 8 1.05 -38.65 20.32
N LYS A 9 1.19 -38.90 21.62
CA LYS A 9 0.57 -38.07 22.67
C LYS A 9 1.21 -36.68 22.65
N LEU A 10 0.36 -35.65 22.65
CA LEU A 10 0.76 -34.26 22.67
C LEU A 10 1.17 -33.86 24.09
N GLU A 11 2.47 -33.83 24.38
CA GLU A 11 2.98 -33.25 25.62
C GLU A 11 2.84 -31.73 25.57
N LYS A 12 2.06 -31.18 26.50
CA LYS A 12 1.95 -29.72 26.66
C LYS A 12 3.13 -29.23 27.49
N PRO A 13 3.82 -28.16 27.09
CA PRO A 13 4.95 -27.65 27.85
C PRO A 13 4.51 -27.17 29.24
N GLU A 14 5.36 -27.44 30.22
CA GLU A 14 5.19 -27.08 31.62
C GLU A 14 5.02 -25.54 31.74
N ARG A 15 3.99 -25.09 32.47
CA ARG A 15 3.78 -23.66 32.71
C ARG A 15 4.92 -23.14 33.58
N ALA A 16 5.75 -22.27 33.00
CA ALA A 16 6.88 -21.65 33.68
C ALA A 16 6.49 -21.10 35.06
N SER A 17 7.21 -21.57 36.09
CA SER A 17 7.10 -21.14 37.47
C SER A 17 7.33 -19.63 37.60
N LYS A 18 6.51 -19.00 38.44
CA LYS A 18 6.72 -17.64 38.94
C LYS A 18 8.07 -17.58 39.65
N ASP A 19 9.09 -17.04 39.01
CA ASP A 19 10.20 -16.29 39.61
C ASP A 19 11.38 -16.19 38.64
N THR A 20 11.36 -15.20 37.74
CA THR A 20 12.61 -14.58 37.29
C THR A 20 12.34 -13.17 36.77
N SER A 21 13.01 -12.23 37.41
CA SER A 21 13.17 -10.83 37.03
C SER A 21 13.34 -10.63 35.52
N SER A 22 12.28 -10.17 34.86
CA SER A 22 12.39 -9.38 33.63
C SER A 22 11.20 -8.44 33.56
N ARG A 23 11.34 -7.28 34.20
CA ARG A 23 10.44 -6.14 33.94
C ARG A 23 10.69 -5.71 32.49
N LEU A 24 10.02 -6.38 31.56
CA LEU A 24 9.93 -5.99 30.17
C LEU A 24 9.33 -4.58 30.14
N THR A 25 10.18 -3.57 30.08
CA THR A 25 9.72 -2.22 29.78
C THR A 25 9.31 -2.25 28.32
N ASN A 26 8.01 -2.20 28.07
CA ASN A 26 7.47 -1.93 26.75
C ASN A 26 8.10 -0.61 26.28
N ILE A 27 9.13 -0.69 25.44
CA ILE A 27 9.57 0.45 24.65
C ILE A 27 8.36 0.75 23.77
N SER A 28 7.56 1.72 24.20
CA SER A 28 6.54 2.34 23.38
C SER A 28 7.29 3.10 22.28
N THR A 29 7.75 2.36 21.27
CA THR A 29 7.99 2.93 19.95
C THR A 29 6.70 3.67 19.65
N LYS A 30 6.77 5.01 19.56
CA LYS A 30 5.64 5.84 19.11
C LYS A 30 5.02 5.10 17.94
N LYS A 31 3.87 4.44 18.18
CA LYS A 31 3.13 3.79 17.11
C LYS A 31 2.91 4.91 16.11
N LYS A 32 3.46 4.77 14.91
CA LYS A 32 3.10 5.70 13.83
C LYS A 32 1.58 5.64 13.79
N ASN A 33 0.92 6.72 14.21
CA ASN A 33 -0.51 6.88 14.05
C ASN A 33 -0.76 6.98 12.54
N THR A 34 -0.67 5.86 11.84
CA THR A 34 -1.56 5.64 10.71
C THR A 34 -2.91 5.50 11.38
N THR A 35 -3.67 6.59 11.44
CA THR A 35 -5.13 6.51 11.60
C THR A 35 -5.55 5.38 10.65
N GLY A 36 -6.06 4.28 11.19
CA GLY A 36 -6.38 3.06 10.44
C GLY A 36 -7.54 3.24 9.45
N GLU A 37 -7.85 4.49 9.13
CA GLU A 37 -8.82 4.87 8.14
C GLU A 37 -8.21 4.61 6.77
N THR A 38 -8.85 3.72 6.01
CA THR A 38 -8.45 3.46 4.62
C THR A 38 -8.50 4.77 3.85
N PRO A 39 -7.49 5.10 3.02
CA PRO A 39 -7.51 6.32 2.24
C PRO A 39 -8.79 6.38 1.42
N LYS A 40 -9.48 7.52 1.47
CA LYS A 40 -10.73 7.73 0.74
C LYS A 40 -10.50 7.49 -0.75
N THR A 41 -11.21 6.52 -1.31
CA THR A 41 -11.14 6.24 -2.74
C THR A 41 -11.68 7.43 -3.53
N VAL A 42 -10.81 8.13 -4.24
CA VAL A 42 -11.19 9.16 -5.21
C VAL A 42 -11.60 8.46 -6.49
N ARG A 43 -12.86 8.65 -6.92
CA ARG A 43 -13.39 8.06 -8.15
C ARG A 43 -13.15 9.05 -9.29
N MET A 44 -12.44 8.60 -10.33
CA MET A 44 -12.31 9.37 -11.57
C MET A 44 -13.66 9.47 -12.29
N THR A 45 -13.95 10.64 -12.86
CA THR A 45 -15.09 10.83 -13.74
C THR A 45 -14.90 10.04 -15.05
N PRO A 46 -15.98 9.72 -15.79
CA PRO A 46 -15.85 9.01 -17.07
C PRO A 46 -14.96 9.74 -18.08
N ALA A 47 -15.02 11.08 -18.11
CA ALA A 47 -14.19 11.90 -18.98
C ALA A 47 -12.70 11.80 -18.62
N GLU A 48 -12.35 11.91 -17.33
CA GLU A 48 -10.97 11.76 -16.85
C GLU A 48 -10.40 10.38 -17.17
N LYS A 49 -11.22 9.33 -17.13
CA LYS A 49 -10.77 7.96 -17.47
C LYS A 49 -10.42 7.85 -18.95
N LEU A 50 -11.23 8.42 -19.83
CA LEU A 50 -10.95 8.39 -21.26
C LEU A 50 -9.66 9.14 -21.59
N LEU A 51 -9.47 10.33 -21.01
CA LEU A 51 -8.23 11.11 -21.17
C LEU A 51 -7.00 10.33 -20.67
N ALA A 52 -7.12 9.68 -19.51
CA ALA A 52 -6.03 8.88 -18.96
C ALA A 52 -5.71 7.66 -19.83
N LEU A 53 -6.72 7.02 -20.44
CA LEU A 53 -6.52 5.89 -21.34
C LEU A 53 -5.84 6.32 -22.64
N GLU A 54 -6.31 7.42 -23.25
CA GLU A 54 -5.70 7.96 -24.46
C GLU A 54 -4.22 8.30 -24.24
N LEU A 55 -3.90 8.93 -23.10
CA LEU A 55 -2.52 9.25 -22.75
C LEU A 55 -1.68 7.99 -22.49
N VAL A 56 -2.26 6.93 -21.91
CA VAL A 56 -1.57 5.64 -21.78
C VAL A 56 -1.27 5.05 -23.15
N ASP A 57 -2.21 5.08 -24.10
CA ASP A 57 -2.01 4.56 -25.45
C ASP A 57 -0.91 5.31 -26.20
N GLN A 58 -0.87 6.65 -26.09
CA GLN A 58 0.19 7.47 -26.65
C GLN A 58 1.56 7.12 -26.06
N ILE A 59 1.66 6.93 -24.74
CA ILE A 59 2.93 6.56 -24.09
C ILE A 59 3.31 5.12 -24.45
N GLN A 60 2.34 4.22 -24.54
CA GLN A 60 2.53 2.83 -24.94
C GLN A 60 3.08 2.72 -26.36
N ALA A 61 2.72 3.63 -27.26
CA ALA A 61 3.32 3.69 -28.60
C ALA A 61 4.81 4.05 -28.58
N LEU A 62 5.28 4.76 -27.54
CA LEU A 62 6.67 5.19 -27.39
C LEU A 62 7.53 4.16 -26.64
N THR A 63 6.94 3.11 -26.06
CA THR A 63 7.67 2.13 -25.25
C THR A 63 7.16 0.71 -25.43
N HIS A 64 8.05 -0.27 -25.38
CA HIS A 64 7.67 -1.68 -25.42
C HIS A 64 7.15 -2.22 -24.07
N LYS A 65 7.19 -1.41 -23.01
CA LYS A 65 6.74 -1.81 -21.67
C LYS A 65 5.24 -1.58 -21.54
N ASN A 66 4.54 -2.52 -20.89
CA ASN A 66 3.12 -2.32 -20.59
C ASN A 66 2.96 -1.19 -19.56
N ILE A 67 2.34 -0.09 -19.98
CA ILE A 67 2.00 1.05 -19.14
C ILE A 67 0.53 0.95 -18.79
N THR A 68 0.23 1.08 -17.50
CA THR A 68 -1.14 1.13 -17.00
C THR A 68 -1.47 2.55 -16.54
N VAL A 69 -2.76 2.86 -16.45
CA VAL A 69 -3.24 4.12 -15.85
C VAL A 69 -2.67 4.34 -14.45
N SER A 70 -2.48 3.29 -13.66
CA SER A 70 -1.88 3.40 -12.33
C SER A 70 -0.42 3.85 -12.36
N THR A 71 0.35 3.40 -13.36
CA THR A 71 1.74 3.81 -13.58
C THR A 71 1.82 5.28 -13.98
N LEU A 72 0.94 5.70 -14.89
CA LEU A 72 0.82 7.09 -15.34
C LEU A 72 0.48 8.03 -14.17
N LEU A 73 -0.53 7.68 -13.36
CA LEU A 73 -0.93 8.48 -12.20
C LEU A 73 0.16 8.55 -11.14
N ARG A 74 0.95 7.49 -10.96
CA ARG A 74 2.09 7.53 -10.04
C ARG A 74 3.19 8.46 -10.54
N ALA A 75 3.49 8.42 -11.84
CA ALA A 75 4.47 9.31 -12.45
C ALA A 75 4.03 10.78 -12.39
N SER A 76 2.75 11.07 -12.63
CA SER A 76 2.23 12.44 -12.55
C SER A 76 2.33 13.04 -11.15
N LEU A 77 2.13 12.22 -10.10
CA LEU A 77 2.34 12.67 -8.71
C LEU A 77 3.79 13.06 -8.43
N TYR A 78 4.76 12.30 -8.94
CA TYR A 78 6.18 12.66 -8.80
C TYR A 78 6.53 13.91 -9.60
N LEU A 79 5.96 14.08 -10.80
CA LEU A 79 6.13 15.29 -11.60
C LEU A 79 5.52 16.51 -10.90
N ALA A 80 4.34 16.37 -10.28
CA ALA A 80 3.71 17.42 -9.50
C ALA A 80 4.54 17.80 -8.27
N GLN A 81 5.13 16.80 -7.58
CA GLN A 81 6.04 17.04 -6.47
C GLN A 81 7.29 17.81 -6.91
N ALA A 82 7.86 17.48 -8.06
CA ALA A 82 9.04 18.15 -8.62
C ALA A 82 8.73 19.56 -9.14
N ALA A 83 7.54 19.78 -9.71
CA ALA A 83 7.11 21.08 -10.24
C ALA A 83 6.82 22.12 -9.13
N GLY A 84 6.49 21.64 -7.93
CA GLY A 84 6.18 22.49 -6.77
C GLY A 84 4.70 22.88 -6.67
N PRO A 85 4.22 23.15 -5.44
CA PRO A 85 2.80 23.32 -5.15
C PRO A 85 2.15 24.50 -5.87
N GLU A 86 2.89 25.57 -6.17
CA GLU A 86 2.36 26.76 -6.85
C GLU A 86 1.92 26.46 -8.29
N LYS A 87 2.73 25.68 -9.02
CA LYS A 87 2.41 25.28 -10.40
C LYS A 87 1.24 24.30 -10.43
N VAL A 88 1.19 23.41 -9.44
CA VAL A 88 0.06 22.47 -9.28
C VAL A 88 -1.23 23.24 -8.98
N LEU A 89 -1.18 24.23 -8.09
CA LEU A 89 -2.35 25.08 -7.78
C LEU A 89 -2.83 25.84 -9.01
N LYS A 90 -1.92 26.37 -9.83
CA LYS A 90 -2.27 27.01 -11.10
C LYS A 90 -2.96 26.04 -12.05
N ALA A 91 -2.39 24.84 -12.24
CA ALA A 91 -2.97 23.81 -13.10
C ALA A 91 -4.35 23.35 -12.61
N ILE A 92 -4.57 23.28 -11.30
CA ILE A 92 -5.88 22.97 -10.72
C ILE A 92 -6.91 24.04 -11.08
N LYS A 93 -6.58 25.33 -10.94
CA LYS A 93 -7.49 26.44 -11.25
C LYS A 93 -7.87 26.56 -12.72
N GLU A 94 -7.04 26.05 -13.62
CA GLU A 94 -7.29 26.09 -15.06
C GLU A 94 -8.20 24.96 -15.53
N ASN A 95 -8.34 23.88 -14.75
CA ASN A 95 -9.04 22.66 -15.13
C ASN A 95 -10.24 22.29 -14.23
N ILE A 96 -10.45 23.03 -13.13
CA ILE A 96 -11.59 22.92 -12.20
C ILE A 96 -12.21 24.30 -12.04
#